data_AF-U1RBK9-F1
#
_entry.id   AF-U1RBK9-F1
#
_cell.length_a   1.000
_cell.length_b   1.000
_cell.length_c   1.000
_cell.angle_alpha   90.00
_cell.angle_beta   90.00
_cell.angle_gamma   90.00
#
_symmetry.space_group_name_H-M   'P 1'
#
loop_
_entity.id
_entity.type
_entity.pdbx_description
1 polymer ?
#
loop_
_entity_poly.entity_id
_entity_poly.type
_entity_poly.pdbx_seq_one_letter_code
_entity_poly.pdbx_strand_id
1 'polypeptide(L)'
;MAVIMSYHGTLESRAALVEAVNLAKRLDEKLLCVYAQKHRGDDLAVDSQVMEVLHDALGQEDLDYAVQPCPRGKDVSEFVLEAARENHASYVVIGLAHCSRYGGMNIGPNAQRLLLEAPCPVVTYTTRLD
;
A
#
# COMPACT_ATOMS: atom_id res chain seq x y z
N MET A 1 -15.85 3.06 -7.17
CA MET A 1 -14.45 2.80 -7.54
C MET A 1 -13.60 2.97 -6.29
N ALA A 2 -12.31 2.70 -6.35
CA ALA A 2 -11.43 2.84 -5.20
C ALA A 2 -10.02 3.25 -5.58
N VAL A 3 -9.35 3.94 -4.67
CA VAL A 3 -7.88 4.00 -4.66
C VAL A 3 -7.38 2.83 -3.83
N ILE A 4 -6.50 2.01 -4.40
CA ILE A 4 -5.90 0.86 -3.70
C ILE A 4 -4.50 1.26 -3.26
N MET A 5 -4.14 1.00 -2.01
CA MET A 5 -2.81 1.28 -1.47
C MET A 5 -2.19 0.00 -0.94
N SER A 6 -0.91 -0.25 -1.27
CA SER A 6 -0.14 -1.35 -0.66
C SER A 6 0.78 -0.84 0.45
N TYR A 7 0.47 -1.17 1.70
CA TYR A 7 1.18 -0.70 2.88
C TYR A 7 2.09 -1.78 3.48
N HIS A 8 3.37 -1.45 3.69
CA HIS A 8 4.40 -2.38 4.18
C HIS A 8 5.03 -1.93 5.51
N GLY A 9 4.53 -0.85 6.12
CA GLY A 9 5.11 -0.27 7.34
C GLY A 9 6.48 0.41 7.14
N THR A 10 6.93 0.62 5.90
CA THR A 10 8.18 1.35 5.61
C THR A 10 7.93 2.85 5.60
N LEU A 11 9.01 3.64 5.57
CA LEU A 11 8.92 5.10 5.48
C LEU A 11 8.19 5.54 4.20
N GLU A 12 8.51 4.90 3.09
CA GLU A 12 7.95 5.17 1.78
C GLU A 12 6.48 4.75 1.71
N SER A 13 6.10 3.61 2.30
CA SER A 13 4.69 3.23 2.33
C SER A 13 3.86 4.12 3.24
N ARG A 14 4.44 4.70 4.31
CA ARG A 14 3.77 5.73 5.12
C ARG A 14 3.54 7.01 4.33
N ALA A 15 4.55 7.46 3.59
CA ALA A 15 4.40 8.66 2.77
C ALA A 15 3.42 8.44 1.60
N ALA A 16 3.44 7.25 0.99
CA ALA A 16 2.47 6.84 -0.01
C ALA A 16 1.03 6.77 0.54
N LEU A 17 0.82 6.43 1.82
CA LEU A 17 -0.51 6.43 2.44
C LEU A 17 -1.14 7.83 2.43
N VAL A 18 -0.35 8.86 2.73
CA VAL A 18 -0.80 10.26 2.68
C VAL A 18 -1.26 10.62 1.28
N GLU A 19 -0.50 10.24 0.26
CA GLU A 19 -0.89 10.49 -1.14
C GLU A 19 -2.13 9.70 -1.55
N ALA A 20 -2.27 8.45 -1.09
CA ALA A 20 -3.45 7.64 -1.35
C ALA A 20 -4.72 8.26 -0.75
N VAL A 21 -4.65 8.80 0.47
CA VAL A 21 -5.75 9.56 1.10
C VAL A 21 -6.09 10.80 0.27
N ASN A 22 -5.09 11.58 -0.14
CA ASN A 22 -5.30 12.78 -0.96
C ASN A 22 -5.96 12.47 -2.29
N LEU A 23 -5.52 11.41 -2.99
CA LEU A 23 -6.10 10.98 -4.25
C LEU A 23 -7.54 10.51 -4.06
N ALA A 24 -7.79 9.67 -3.06
CA ALA A 24 -9.12 9.14 -2.77
C ALA A 24 -10.12 10.28 -2.49
N LYS A 25 -9.74 11.26 -1.65
CA LYS A 25 -10.55 12.46 -1.39
C LYS A 25 -10.80 13.31 -2.63
N ARG A 26 -9.78 13.54 -3.47
CA ARG A 26 -9.93 14.34 -4.70
C ARG A 26 -10.85 13.69 -5.73
N LEU A 27 -10.91 12.36 -5.73
CA LEU A 27 -11.75 11.58 -6.63
C LEU A 27 -13.14 11.28 -6.05
N ASP A 28 -13.37 11.61 -4.78
CA ASP A 28 -14.57 11.18 -4.02
C ASP A 28 -14.76 9.65 -4.08
N GLU A 29 -13.66 8.92 -3.89
CA GLU A 29 -13.62 7.45 -3.92
C GLU A 29 -13.14 6.87 -2.60
N LYS A 30 -13.55 5.64 -2.28
CA LYS A 30 -13.05 4.94 -1.10
C LYS A 30 -11.55 4.61 -1.21
N LEU A 31 -10.86 4.60 -0.07
CA LEU A 31 -9.50 4.08 0.04
C LEU A 31 -9.51 2.63 0.55
N LEU A 32 -8.95 1.70 -0.23
CA LEU A 32 -8.68 0.34 0.23
C LEU A 32 -7.18 0.17 0.49
N CYS A 33 -6.79 0.11 1.76
CA CYS A 33 -5.42 -0.10 2.18
C CYS A 33 -5.14 -1.59 2.44
N VAL A 34 -4.35 -2.22 1.58
CA VAL A 34 -3.87 -3.59 1.76
C VAL A 34 -2.60 -3.58 2.62
N TYR A 35 -2.67 -4.17 3.81
CA TYR A 35 -1.52 -4.30 4.71
C TYR A 35 -0.75 -5.60 4.45
N ALA A 36 0.52 -5.48 4.07
CA ALA A 36 1.46 -6.58 3.91
C ALA A 36 1.98 -7.06 5.28
N GLN A 37 1.25 -8.00 5.88
CA GLN A 37 1.57 -8.62 7.17
C GLN A 37 2.94 -9.31 7.19
N LYS A 38 3.61 -9.30 8.34
CA LYS A 38 4.84 -10.05 8.56
C LYS A 38 4.50 -11.38 9.24
N HIS A 39 5.00 -12.50 8.73
CA HIS A 39 4.46 -13.83 9.04
C HIS A 39 5.27 -14.69 10.04
N ARG A 40 5.99 -14.10 11.01
CA ARG A 40 6.73 -14.84 12.06
C ARG A 40 6.20 -14.54 13.47
N GLY A 41 6.48 -15.39 14.45
CA GLY A 41 5.81 -15.39 15.77
C GLY A 41 5.62 -14.02 16.43
N ASP A 42 6.71 -13.28 16.65
CA ASP A 42 6.67 -11.93 17.25
C ASP A 42 5.96 -10.89 16.36
N ASP A 43 5.79 -11.18 15.06
CA ASP A 43 5.15 -10.27 14.11
C ASP A 43 3.64 -10.17 14.31
N LEU A 44 2.97 -11.13 14.96
CA LEU A 44 1.51 -11.06 15.15
C LEU A 44 1.09 -9.87 16.02
N ALA A 45 1.79 -9.64 17.13
CA ALA A 45 1.53 -8.48 17.99
C ALA A 45 1.86 -7.18 17.26
N VAL A 46 2.92 -7.17 16.45
CA VAL A 46 3.30 -6.03 15.61
C VAL A 46 2.24 -5.74 14.55
N ASP A 47 1.72 -6.78 13.88
CA ASP A 47 0.67 -6.65 12.87
C ASP A 47 -0.62 -6.07 13.48
N SER A 48 -1.02 -6.51 14.67
CA SER A 48 -2.17 -5.93 15.38
C SER A 48 -1.96 -4.45 15.70
N GLN A 49 -0.78 -4.07 16.19
CA GLN A 49 -0.45 -2.67 16.47
C GLN A 49 -0.45 -1.82 15.20
N VAL A 50 0.08 -2.34 14.09
CA VAL A 50 0.09 -1.63 12.81
C VAL A 50 -1.34 -1.42 12.29
N MET A 51 -2.20 -2.43 12.40
CA MET A 51 -3.61 -2.31 12.01
C MET A 51 -4.34 -1.26 12.85
N GLU A 52 -4.14 -1.25 14.16
CA GLU A 52 -4.70 -0.23 15.06
C GLU A 52 -4.26 1.18 14.66
N VAL A 53 -2.95 1.38 14.46
CA VAL A 53 -2.40 2.67 14.00
C VAL A 53 -2.97 3.10 12.65
N LEU A 54 -3.16 2.18 11.71
CA LEU A 54 -3.77 2.50 10.41
C LEU A 54 -5.24 2.91 10.56
N HIS A 55 -6.00 2.20 11.39
CA HIS A 55 -7.40 2.55 11.66
C HIS A 55 -7.54 3.89 12.37
N ASP A 56 -6.68 4.18 13.35
CA ASP A 56 -6.67 5.47 14.03
C ASP A 56 -6.33 6.59 13.05
N ALA A 57 -5.27 6.43 12.25
CA ALA A 57 -4.84 7.44 11.29
C ALA A 57 -5.91 7.72 10.23
N LEU A 58 -6.50 6.68 9.63
CA LEU A 58 -7.53 6.82 8.60
C LEU A 58 -8.88 7.23 9.18
N GLY A 59 -9.19 6.86 10.42
CA GLY A 59 -10.42 7.24 11.12
C GLY A 59 -10.52 8.73 11.44
N GLN A 60 -9.41 9.48 11.41
CA GLN A 60 -9.42 10.94 11.52
C GLN A 60 -9.64 11.64 10.17
N GLU A 61 -9.63 10.90 9.06
CA GLU A 61 -9.83 11.45 7.73
C GLU A 61 -11.32 11.43 7.36
N ASP A 62 -11.82 12.53 6.79
CA ASP A 62 -13.16 12.58 6.19
C ASP A 62 -13.17 11.83 4.85
N LEU A 63 -13.18 10.50 4.89
CA LEU A 63 -13.04 9.60 3.75
C LEU A 63 -13.59 8.19 4.07
N ASP A 64 -14.30 7.56 3.14
CA ASP A 64 -14.63 6.13 3.25
C ASP A 64 -13.36 5.28 3.05
N TYR A 65 -13.06 4.38 4.00
CA TYR A 65 -11.86 3.57 3.94
C TYR A 65 -12.07 2.16 4.49
N ALA A 66 -11.21 1.25 4.01
CA ALA A 66 -11.05 -0.08 4.59
C ALA A 66 -9.58 -0.45 4.67
N VAL A 67 -9.19 -1.14 5.75
CA VAL A 67 -7.87 -1.74 5.89
C VAL A 67 -8.03 -3.25 5.82
N GLN A 68 -7.33 -3.90 4.89
CA GLN A 68 -7.39 -5.33 4.69
C GLN A 68 -5.99 -5.94 4.84
N PRO A 69 -5.75 -6.81 5.83
CA PRO A 69 -4.50 -7.55 5.90
C PRO A 69 -4.42 -8.55 4.73
N CYS A 70 -3.26 -8.64 4.08
CA CYS A 70 -2.98 -9.65 3.09
C CYS A 70 -2.99 -11.05 3.76
N PRO A 71 -3.82 -12.00 3.29
CA PRO A 71 -3.91 -13.32 3.89
C PRO A 71 -2.56 -14.03 3.96
N ARG A 72 -2.33 -14.78 5.05
CA ARG A 72 -1.10 -15.56 5.23
C ARG A 72 -0.87 -16.53 4.07
N GLY A 73 0.33 -16.46 3.49
CA GLY A 73 0.72 -17.33 2.38
C GLY A 73 0.21 -16.86 1.01
N LYS A 74 -0.53 -15.76 0.95
CA LYS A 74 -0.90 -15.10 -0.31
C LYS A 74 0.19 -14.10 -0.70
N ASP A 75 0.48 -14.04 -2.01
CA ASP A 75 1.37 -13.03 -2.54
C ASP A 75 0.72 -11.64 -2.45
N VAL A 76 1.45 -10.66 -1.90
CA VAL A 76 0.92 -9.31 -1.66
C VAL A 76 0.59 -8.61 -2.97
N SER A 77 1.45 -8.74 -3.99
CA SER A 77 1.19 -8.08 -5.27
C SER A 77 0.00 -8.71 -5.99
N GLU A 78 -0.15 -10.03 -5.96
CA GLU A 78 -1.36 -10.70 -6.47
C GLU A 78 -2.61 -10.19 -5.75
N PHE A 79 -2.59 -10.14 -4.42
CA PHE A 79 -3.76 -9.73 -3.65
C PHE A 79 -4.17 -8.28 -3.92
N VAL A 80 -3.18 -7.38 -4.08
CA VAL A 80 -3.44 -5.99 -4.49
C VAL A 80 -4.01 -5.92 -5.91
N LEU A 81 -3.51 -6.73 -6.85
CA LEU A 81 -4.02 -6.78 -8.23
C LEU A 81 -5.45 -7.30 -8.29
N GLU A 82 -5.78 -8.34 -7.53
CA GLU A 82 -7.15 -8.84 -7.38
C GLU A 82 -8.06 -7.74 -6.81
N ALA A 83 -7.66 -7.12 -5.70
CA ALA A 83 -8.42 -6.03 -5.09
C ALA A 83 -8.64 -4.87 -6.07
N ALA A 84 -7.64 -4.53 -6.88
CA ALA A 84 -7.76 -3.50 -7.90
C ALA A 84 -8.76 -3.86 -9.01
N ARG A 85 -8.81 -5.12 -9.43
CA ARG A 85 -9.80 -5.60 -10.42
C ARG A 85 -11.21 -5.60 -9.84
N GLU A 86 -11.37 -6.15 -8.64
CA GLU A 86 -12.68 -6.29 -7.96
C GLU A 86 -13.32 -4.94 -7.61
N ASN A 87 -12.51 -3.93 -7.29
CA ASN A 87 -12.99 -2.61 -6.88
C ASN A 87 -12.99 -1.57 -7.99
N HIS A 88 -12.64 -1.97 -9.23
CA HIS A 88 -12.46 -1.06 -10.37
C HIS A 88 -11.57 0.12 -10.00
N ALA A 89 -10.33 -0.19 -9.60
CA ALA A 89 -9.44 0.81 -9.04
C ALA A 89 -9.14 1.94 -10.02
N SER A 90 -9.23 3.18 -9.53
CA SER A 90 -8.79 4.37 -10.27
C SER A 90 -7.26 4.51 -10.24
N TYR A 91 -6.65 4.14 -9.11
CA TYR A 91 -5.20 4.14 -8.91
C TYR A 91 -4.77 3.01 -7.98
N VAL A 92 -3.56 2.48 -8.22
CA VAL A 92 -2.79 1.73 -7.22
C VAL A 92 -1.67 2.62 -6.71
N VAL A 93 -1.55 2.80 -5.40
CA VAL A 93 -0.50 3.60 -4.76
C VAL A 93 0.48 2.68 -4.05
N ILE A 94 1.78 2.90 -4.23
CA ILE A 94 2.84 2.12 -3.60
C ILE A 94 4.00 2.99 -3.12
N GLY A 95 4.63 2.59 -2.02
CA GLY A 95 5.93 3.11 -1.60
C GLY A 95 7.07 2.36 -2.29
N LEU A 96 8.09 3.08 -2.77
CA LEU A 96 9.30 2.51 -3.36
C LEU A 96 10.53 2.87 -2.55
N ALA A 97 11.08 1.90 -1.82
CA ALA A 97 12.32 2.07 -1.08
C ALA A 97 13.54 2.07 -2.01
N HIS A 98 14.53 2.90 -1.69
CA HIS A 98 15.79 2.95 -2.43
C HIS A 98 16.77 1.91 -1.88
N CYS A 99 17.01 0.82 -2.61
CA CYS A 99 18.01 -0.18 -2.25
C CYS A 99 19.43 0.23 -2.68
N SER A 100 20.09 1.07 -1.90
CA SER A 100 21.51 1.40 -2.11
C SER A 100 22.43 0.31 -1.55
N ARG A 101 22.83 -0.66 -2.39
CA ARG A 101 24.06 -1.45 -2.16
C ARG A 101 25.12 -1.27 -3.25
N TYR A 102 24.76 -0.74 -4.42
CA TYR A 102 25.67 -0.52 -5.57
C TYR A 102 25.32 0.71 -6.44
N GLY A 103 24.69 1.75 -5.86
CA GLY A 103 24.42 3.00 -6.59
C GLY A 103 23.29 2.96 -7.63
N GLY A 104 22.42 1.95 -7.59
CA GLY A 104 21.24 1.84 -8.45
C GLY A 104 19.93 1.63 -7.67
N MET A 105 18.80 1.92 -8.31
CA MET A 105 17.46 1.67 -7.76
C MET A 105 17.05 0.23 -8.09
N ASN A 106 17.03 -0.66 -7.09
CA ASN A 106 16.47 -2.00 -7.27
C ASN A 106 14.99 -1.99 -6.88
N ILE A 107 14.10 -2.17 -7.85
CA ILE A 107 12.65 -2.27 -7.64
C ILE A 107 12.37 -3.71 -7.17
N GLY A 108 11.82 -3.87 -5.97
CA GLY A 108 11.46 -5.17 -5.44
C GLY A 108 10.41 -5.90 -6.29
N PRO A 109 10.33 -7.24 -6.22
CA PRO A 109 9.48 -8.04 -7.10
C PRO A 109 7.99 -7.66 -7.00
N ASN A 110 7.49 -7.37 -5.79
CA ASN A 110 6.11 -6.91 -5.60
C ASN A 110 5.82 -5.62 -6.38
N ALA A 111 6.72 -4.63 -6.28
CA ALA A 111 6.57 -3.36 -6.96
C ALA A 111 6.69 -3.53 -8.48
N GLN A 112 7.64 -4.33 -8.98
CA GLN A 112 7.76 -4.63 -10.40
C GLN A 112 6.47 -5.23 -10.95
N ARG A 113 5.90 -6.20 -10.24
CA ARG A 113 4.66 -6.85 -10.65
C ARG A 113 3.49 -5.88 -10.68
N LEU A 114 3.32 -5.05 -9.65
CA LEU A 114 2.28 -4.02 -9.63
C LEU A 114 2.43 -3.02 -10.77
N LEU A 115 3.66 -2.58 -11.07
CA LEU A 115 3.93 -1.65 -12.18
C LEU A 115 3.63 -2.25 -13.56
N LEU A 116 3.77 -3.56 -13.72
CA LEU A 116 3.60 -4.23 -15.02
C LEU A 116 2.17 -4.78 -15.23
N GLU A 117 1.47 -5.16 -14.16
CA GLU A 117 0.22 -5.93 -14.25
C GLU A 117 -1.01 -5.18 -13.73
N ALA A 118 -0.87 -4.00 -13.11
CA ALA A 118 -2.02 -3.25 -12.60
C ALA A 118 -3.02 -2.88 -13.72
N PRO A 119 -4.33 -3.02 -13.49
CA PRO A 119 -5.35 -2.66 -14.47
C PRO A 119 -5.60 -1.14 -14.58
N CYS A 120 -4.82 -0.33 -13.87
CA CYS A 120 -4.98 1.11 -13.73
C CYS A 120 -3.61 1.78 -13.48
N PRO A 121 -3.51 3.12 -13.56
CA PRO A 121 -2.28 3.84 -13.28
C PRO A 121 -1.73 3.55 -11.88
N VAL A 122 -0.40 3.40 -11.80
CA VAL A 122 0.31 3.20 -10.53
C VAL A 122 1.00 4.50 -10.12
N VAL A 123 0.67 4.98 -8.92
CA VAL A 123 1.34 6.12 -8.28
C VAL A 123 2.41 5.59 -7.34
N THR A 124 3.62 6.10 -7.49
CA THR A 124 4.76 5.68 -6.67
C THR A 124 5.21 6.84 -5.80
N TYR A 125 5.50 6.55 -4.54
CA TYR A 125 6.10 7.50 -3.61
C TYR A 125 7.47 7.00 -3.19
N THR A 126 8.49 7.84 -3.38
CA THR A 126 9.85 7.62 -2.91
C THR A 126 10.21 8.75 -1.96
N THR A 127 10.71 8.44 -0.77
CA THR A 127 11.27 9.47 0.11
C THR A 127 12.71 9.76 -0.31
N ARG A 128 13.07 11.03 -0.47
CA ARG A 128 14.47 11.40 -0.73
C ARG A 128 15.35 10.93 0.42
N LEU A 129 16.48 10.32 0.07
CA LEU A 129 17.65 10.27 0.93
C LEU A 129 18.25 11.68 0.86
N ASP A 130 18.23 12.40 1.98
CA ASP A 130 19.19 13.49 2.18
C ASP A 130 20.60 12.91 2.25
#